data_AF-A0A532EKE9-F1
#
_entry.id   AF-A0A532EKE9-F1
#
_cell.length_a   1.000
_cell.length_b   1.000
_cell.length_c   1.000
_cell.angle_alpha   90.00
_cell.angle_beta   90.00
_cell.angle_gamma   90.00
#
_symmetry.space_group_name_H-M   'P 1'
#
loop_
_entity.id
_entity.type
_entity.pdbx_description
1 polymer ?
#
loop_
_entity_poly.entity_id
_entity_poly.type
_entity_poly.pdbx_seq_one_letter_code
_entity_poly.pdbx_strand_id
1 'polypeptide(L)'
;ALQRYVKPLVDESSTILVREGRHPVVEQLHSDLTFVPNDITLDCEHNRLVILTGPNMAGKSTYLRQVALIVLLAQIGSFVPAAEARIGLVDRIFTRVGASDNLAAGQSTFMVEMIESAHILNSATARSLILLDEIGRGTSTYDGLSIAWAIAEHIQDRRHLGARTLFATHYHEMTQLEGLREGIKNYCVAVQERDGEVVFLRKIVAGGADRSYGIHVAKLAGLPASVIERAQEVLAQLEQTDSTTSTPALPSEQKPTQASLPHPHPIVDEVRQIDLFSMTPLDALNRLADLQRRAADSDT
;
A
#
# COMPACT_ATOMS: atom_id res chain seq x y z
N ALA A 1 -12.86 25.02 25.21
CA ALA A 1 -11.45 24.71 25.54
C ALA A 1 -10.53 25.53 24.65
N LEU A 2 -9.27 25.73 25.04
CA LEU A 2 -8.23 26.29 24.18
C LEU A 2 -8.14 25.49 22.87
N GLN A 3 -7.89 26.17 21.75
CA GLN A 3 -7.58 25.56 20.44
C GLN A 3 -8.63 24.57 19.90
N ARG A 4 -9.89 24.69 20.36
CA ARG A 4 -11.03 23.82 19.99
C ARG A 4 -10.76 22.34 20.29
N TYR A 5 -10.07 22.03 21.39
CA TYR A 5 -9.94 20.64 21.83
C TYR A 5 -11.23 20.16 22.51
N VAL A 6 -11.53 18.87 22.41
CA VAL A 6 -12.74 18.25 22.97
C VAL A 6 -12.39 17.19 23.99
N LYS A 7 -13.29 16.97 24.96
CA LYS A 7 -13.15 15.86 25.91
C LYS A 7 -13.43 14.55 25.16
N PRO A 8 -12.47 13.62 25.04
CA PRO A 8 -12.74 12.34 24.40
C PRO A 8 -13.61 11.44 25.30
N LEU A 9 -14.39 10.57 24.68
CA LEU A 9 -14.97 9.41 25.37
C LEU A 9 -13.94 8.28 25.36
N VAL A 10 -13.43 7.91 26.54
CA VAL A 10 -12.50 6.77 26.69
C VAL A 10 -13.26 5.60 27.31
N ASP A 11 -13.20 4.43 26.69
CA ASP A 11 -13.92 3.22 27.14
C ASP A 11 -13.13 1.93 26.87
N GLU A 12 -13.68 0.80 27.30
CA GLU A 12 -13.09 -0.54 27.14
C GLU A 12 -13.37 -1.19 25.76
N SER A 13 -13.97 -0.46 24.83
CA SER A 13 -14.24 -0.96 23.48
C SER A 13 -12.94 -1.05 22.65
N SER A 14 -13.04 -1.58 21.43
CA SER A 14 -11.95 -1.50 20.46
C SER A 14 -12.03 -0.25 19.56
N THR A 15 -13.08 0.56 19.67
CA THR A 15 -13.33 1.61 18.67
C THR A 15 -12.40 2.81 18.85
N ILE A 16 -11.65 3.15 17.81
CA ILE A 16 -10.98 4.45 17.66
C ILE A 16 -11.76 5.21 16.61
N LEU A 17 -12.56 6.19 17.04
CA LEU A 17 -13.32 7.07 16.17
C LEU A 17 -12.92 8.51 16.46
N VAL A 18 -12.46 9.21 15.43
CA VAL A 18 -12.09 10.62 15.51
C VAL A 18 -12.73 11.35 14.34
N ARG A 19 -13.45 12.44 14.61
CA ARG A 19 -13.99 13.35 13.60
C ARG A 19 -13.20 14.64 13.60
N GLU A 20 -12.82 15.09 12.41
CA GLU A 20 -12.02 16.30 12.19
C GLU A 20 -10.77 16.38 13.10
N GLY A 21 -10.06 15.26 13.23
CA GLY A 21 -8.82 15.18 13.98
C GLY A 21 -7.74 16.07 13.35
N ARG A 22 -6.92 16.68 14.19
CA ARG A 22 -5.80 17.56 13.80
C ARG A 22 -4.53 17.14 14.51
N HIS A 23 -3.38 17.39 13.89
CA HIS A 23 -2.10 17.06 14.50
C HIS A 23 -1.71 18.14 15.53
N PRO A 24 -1.58 17.82 16.83
CA PRO A 24 -1.48 18.83 17.90
C PRO A 24 -0.25 19.74 17.80
N VAL A 25 0.85 19.25 17.20
CA VAL A 25 2.07 20.04 16.97
C VAL A 25 2.04 20.78 15.62
N VAL A 26 1.78 20.07 14.51
CA VAL A 26 1.83 20.66 13.16
C VAL A 26 0.80 21.77 12.98
N GLU A 27 -0.39 21.68 13.61
CA GLU A 27 -1.39 22.75 13.55
C GLU A 27 -0.94 24.06 14.21
N GLN A 28 0.01 24.00 15.15
CA GLN A 28 0.55 25.17 15.84
C GLN A 28 1.74 25.80 15.10
N LEU A 29 2.51 24.99 14.36
CA LEU A 29 3.73 25.44 13.69
C LEU A 29 3.46 26.25 12.41
N HIS A 30 2.29 26.06 11.78
CA HIS A 30 1.95 26.72 10.53
C HIS A 30 0.90 27.81 10.77
N SER A 31 1.31 28.96 11.30
CA SER A 31 0.40 30.11 11.54
C SER A 31 -0.30 30.60 10.27
N ASP A 32 0.32 30.38 9.12
CA ASP A 32 -0.10 30.98 7.85
C ASP A 32 -0.91 30.01 6.97
N LEU A 33 -1.01 28.72 7.35
CA LEU A 33 -1.74 27.70 6.61
C LEU A 33 -2.71 26.95 7.51
N THR A 34 -3.99 26.95 7.16
CA THR A 34 -5.01 26.17 7.88
C THR A 34 -4.70 24.68 7.77
N PHE A 35 -4.54 24.00 8.91
CA PHE A 35 -4.38 22.54 8.96
C PHE A 35 -5.68 21.86 8.51
N VAL A 36 -5.59 20.89 7.60
CA VAL A 36 -6.76 20.16 7.07
C VAL A 36 -7.12 19.01 8.01
N PRO A 37 -8.30 19.03 8.65
CA PRO A 37 -8.67 17.99 9.60
C PRO A 37 -9.13 16.70 8.91
N ASN A 38 -8.87 15.56 9.54
CA ASN A 38 -9.14 14.23 8.98
C ASN A 38 -9.85 13.31 9.97
N ASP A 39 -10.75 12.48 9.42
CA ASP A 39 -11.51 11.50 10.18
C ASP A 39 -10.76 10.17 10.20
N ILE A 40 -10.93 9.39 11.27
CA ILE A 40 -10.53 7.98 11.30
C ILE A 40 -11.59 7.15 12.01
N THR A 41 -11.78 5.92 11.54
CA THR A 41 -12.52 4.88 12.24
C THR A 41 -11.71 3.58 12.16
N LEU A 42 -11.29 3.07 13.32
CA LEU A 42 -10.69 1.75 13.47
C LEU A 42 -11.42 0.98 14.57
N ASP A 43 -11.52 -0.33 14.42
CA ASP A 43 -12.05 -1.23 15.43
C ASP A 43 -11.46 -2.63 15.21
N CYS A 44 -11.70 -3.56 16.14
CA CYS A 44 -11.24 -4.94 15.96
C CYS A 44 -12.18 -5.77 15.05
N GLU A 45 -13.25 -5.17 14.50
CA GLU A 45 -14.37 -5.88 13.88
C GLU A 45 -14.48 -5.74 12.35
N HIS A 46 -14.73 -4.55 11.84
CA HIS A 46 -15.00 -4.25 10.44
C HIS A 46 -13.98 -3.27 9.83
N ASN A 47 -13.22 -2.55 10.67
CA ASN A 47 -12.28 -1.53 10.26
C ASN A 47 -10.92 -1.75 10.97
N ARG A 48 -10.37 -2.96 10.87
CA ARG A 48 -9.11 -3.32 11.53
C ARG A 48 -7.91 -2.63 10.93
N LEU A 49 -7.81 -2.67 9.61
CA LEU A 49 -6.63 -2.22 8.90
C LEU A 49 -7.04 -1.23 7.81
N VAL A 50 -6.51 -0.02 7.88
CA VAL A 50 -6.63 0.97 6.81
C VAL A 50 -5.37 0.92 5.96
N ILE A 51 -5.53 0.64 4.68
CA ILE A 51 -4.47 0.80 3.67
C ILE A 51 -4.57 2.23 3.17
N LEU A 52 -3.55 3.03 3.45
CA LEU A 52 -3.46 4.43 3.05
C LEU A 52 -2.50 4.59 1.87
N THR A 53 -3.07 4.89 0.71
CA THR A 53 -2.32 5.15 -0.52
C THR A 53 -2.22 6.63 -0.83
N GLY A 54 -1.24 6.99 -1.65
CA GLY A 54 -1.04 8.37 -2.12
C GLY A 54 0.44 8.71 -2.26
N PRO A 55 0.76 9.81 -2.94
CA PRO A 55 2.15 10.18 -3.21
C PRO A 55 2.91 10.52 -1.93
N ASN A 56 4.24 10.47 -2.02
CA ASN A 56 5.10 10.94 -0.94
C ASN A 56 4.85 12.44 -0.71
N MET A 57 5.02 12.92 0.53
CA MET A 57 4.74 14.31 0.93
C MET A 57 3.25 14.73 0.94
N ALA A 58 2.31 13.83 0.62
CA ALA A 58 0.87 14.10 0.64
C ALA A 58 0.25 14.17 2.06
N GLY A 59 1.04 13.97 3.11
CA GLY A 59 0.59 14.05 4.50
C GLY A 59 0.23 12.70 5.15
N LYS A 60 0.53 11.56 4.51
CA LYS A 60 0.29 10.21 5.06
C LYS A 60 0.93 10.03 6.44
N SER A 61 2.24 10.26 6.57
CA SER A 61 2.97 10.11 7.84
C SER A 61 2.46 11.08 8.92
N THR A 62 2.06 12.30 8.52
CA THR A 62 1.42 13.27 9.42
C THR A 62 0.10 12.75 9.95
N TYR A 63 -0.73 12.16 9.09
CA TYR A 63 -2.00 11.56 9.47
C TYR A 63 -1.82 10.35 10.41
N LEU A 64 -0.87 9.45 10.11
CA LEU A 64 -0.54 8.32 10.99
C LEU A 64 -0.13 8.82 12.40
N ARG A 65 0.83 9.74 12.47
CA ARG A 65 1.30 10.31 13.75
C ARG A 65 0.20 11.07 14.48
N GLN A 66 -0.66 11.78 13.76
CA GLN A 66 -1.83 12.46 14.34
C GLN A 66 -2.72 11.47 15.10
N VAL A 67 -3.06 10.33 14.51
CA VAL A 67 -3.94 9.34 15.16
C VAL A 67 -3.30 8.80 16.44
N ALA A 68 -2.01 8.43 16.41
CA ALA A 68 -1.30 7.99 17.61
C ALA A 68 -1.25 9.06 18.70
N LEU A 69 -0.99 10.33 18.35
CA LEU A 69 -0.96 11.42 19.32
C LEU A 69 -2.34 11.68 19.94
N ILE A 70 -3.42 11.59 19.17
CA ILE A 70 -4.79 11.73 19.70
C ILE A 70 -5.11 10.62 20.70
N VAL A 71 -4.77 9.37 20.38
CA VAL A 71 -4.95 8.23 21.28
C VAL A 71 -4.14 8.40 22.56
N LEU A 72 -2.87 8.80 22.44
CA LEU A 72 -1.99 9.04 23.59
C LEU A 72 -2.55 10.15 24.48
N LEU A 73 -2.95 11.29 23.90
CA LEU A 73 -3.55 12.42 24.63
C LEU A 73 -4.84 12.02 25.36
N ALA A 74 -5.69 11.20 24.74
CA ALA A 74 -6.91 10.72 25.38
C ALA A 74 -6.60 9.84 26.60
N GLN A 75 -5.65 8.90 26.48
CA GLN A 75 -5.31 7.96 27.56
C GLN A 75 -4.50 8.57 28.70
N ILE A 76 -3.81 9.70 28.50
CA ILE A 76 -3.22 10.47 29.62
C ILE A 76 -4.26 11.35 30.34
N GLY A 77 -5.51 11.38 29.87
CA GLY A 77 -6.60 12.18 30.45
C GLY A 77 -6.70 13.61 29.92
N SER A 78 -6.08 13.92 28.78
CA SER A 78 -6.16 15.24 28.14
C SER A 78 -7.40 15.36 27.23
N PHE A 79 -7.81 16.60 26.97
CA PHE A 79 -8.64 16.92 25.82
C PHE A 79 -7.82 16.71 24.54
N VAL A 80 -8.49 16.44 23.41
CA VAL A 80 -7.84 16.09 22.14
C VAL A 80 -8.21 17.05 20.99
N PRO A 81 -7.32 17.24 20.00
CA PRO A 81 -7.53 18.11 18.84
C PRO A 81 -8.47 17.48 17.80
N ALA A 82 -9.77 17.41 18.09
CA ALA A 82 -10.80 16.85 17.21
C ALA A 82 -12.12 17.61 17.36
N ALA A 83 -13.08 17.42 16.46
CA ALA A 83 -14.47 17.83 16.68
C ALA A 83 -15.21 16.82 17.57
N GLU A 84 -14.89 15.53 17.43
CA GLU A 84 -15.40 14.43 18.25
C GLU A 84 -14.34 13.33 18.35
N ALA A 85 -14.24 12.69 19.52
CA ALA A 85 -13.34 11.54 19.70
C ALA A 85 -13.91 10.50 20.68
N ARG A 86 -13.93 9.24 20.24
CA ARG A 86 -14.14 8.06 21.07
C ARG A 86 -12.94 7.13 20.93
N ILE A 87 -12.27 6.84 22.03
CA ILE A 87 -11.02 6.09 22.07
C ILE A 87 -11.17 4.89 23.00
N GLY A 88 -11.37 3.72 22.41
CA GLY A 88 -11.30 2.44 23.08
C GLY A 88 -9.85 2.12 23.45
N LEU A 89 -9.62 1.65 24.68
CA LEU A 89 -8.27 1.50 25.25
C LEU A 89 -7.30 0.75 24.32
N VAL A 90 -6.11 1.33 24.18
CA VAL A 90 -4.95 0.81 23.46
C VAL A 90 -3.89 0.44 24.50
N ASP A 91 -3.40 -0.80 24.44
CA ASP A 91 -2.37 -1.28 25.36
C ASP A 91 -0.96 -0.79 24.96
N ARG A 92 -0.67 -0.76 23.66
CA ARG A 92 0.60 -0.34 23.09
C ARG A 92 0.40 0.34 21.73
N ILE A 93 1.18 1.38 21.48
CA ILE A 93 1.28 2.02 20.18
C ILE A 93 2.61 1.59 19.55
N PHE A 94 2.55 0.89 18.43
CA PHE A 94 3.70 0.49 17.64
C PHE A 94 3.84 1.40 16.44
N THR A 95 5.06 1.84 16.15
CA THR A 95 5.33 2.72 15.02
C THR A 95 6.52 2.25 14.23
N ARG A 96 6.31 2.01 12.93
CA ARG A 96 7.36 1.98 11.93
C ARG A 96 7.16 3.15 10.97
N VAL A 97 7.26 4.36 11.52
CA VAL A 97 7.12 5.62 10.76
C VAL A 97 8.51 6.23 10.67
N GLY A 98 9.19 6.01 9.53
CA GLY A 98 10.61 6.28 9.28
C GLY A 98 11.32 7.23 10.25
N ALA A 99 12.32 6.72 10.95
CA ALA A 99 13.37 7.52 11.56
C ALA A 99 14.55 7.57 10.58
N SER A 100 15.10 8.76 10.41
CA SER A 100 16.30 9.06 9.61
C SER A 100 17.39 8.01 9.78
N ASP A 101 17.97 7.61 8.65
CA ASP A 101 18.98 6.54 8.51
C ASP A 101 19.99 6.53 9.66
N ASN A 102 20.02 5.42 10.41
CA ASN A 102 21.13 5.16 11.30
C ASN A 102 22.24 4.43 10.54
N LEU A 103 22.94 5.18 9.68
CA LEU A 103 24.08 4.71 8.88
C LEU A 103 25.28 4.23 9.73
N ALA A 104 25.23 4.41 11.05
CA ALA A 104 26.33 4.13 11.98
C ALA A 104 26.47 2.65 12.38
N ALA A 105 25.50 1.78 12.11
CA ALA A 105 25.45 0.41 12.66
C ALA A 105 25.93 -0.71 11.73
N GLY A 106 26.30 -0.43 10.47
CA GLY A 106 26.74 -1.45 9.51
C GLY A 106 25.65 -2.46 9.10
N GLN A 107 24.40 -2.22 9.45
CA GLN A 107 23.24 -3.02 9.02
C GLN A 107 22.56 -2.37 7.82
N SER A 108 22.09 -3.18 6.87
CA SER A 108 21.25 -2.69 5.76
C SER A 108 19.99 -2.03 6.33
N THR A 109 19.58 -0.89 5.75
CA THR A 109 18.34 -0.19 6.13
C THR A 109 17.13 -1.11 6.05
N PHE A 110 17.12 -2.02 5.09
CA PHE A 110 16.09 -3.06 4.96
C PHE A 110 16.12 -4.07 6.11
N MET A 111 17.29 -4.49 6.58
CA MET A 111 17.39 -5.41 7.72
C MET A 111 16.84 -4.77 9.00
N VAL A 112 17.17 -3.50 9.24
CA VAL A 112 16.62 -2.73 10.38
C VAL A 112 15.10 -2.68 10.31
N GLU A 113 14.56 -2.38 9.13
CA GLU A 113 13.12 -2.36 8.88
C GLU A 113 12.45 -3.72 9.17
N MET A 114 13.10 -4.83 8.78
CA MET A 114 12.58 -6.17 9.05
C MET A 114 12.66 -6.53 10.53
N ILE A 115 13.72 -6.15 11.23
CA ILE A 115 13.84 -6.35 12.69
C ILE A 115 12.75 -5.58 13.43
N GLU A 116 12.51 -4.32 13.06
CA GLU A 116 11.45 -3.50 13.66
C GLU A 116 10.07 -4.08 13.37
N SER A 117 9.82 -4.51 12.12
CA SER A 117 8.56 -5.18 11.74
C SER A 117 8.35 -6.46 12.53
N ALA A 118 9.39 -7.30 12.67
CA ALA A 118 9.34 -8.51 13.47
C ALA A 118 9.07 -8.20 14.96
N HIS A 119 9.67 -7.15 15.51
CA HIS A 119 9.42 -6.75 16.89
C HIS A 119 7.95 -6.35 17.11
N ILE A 120 7.37 -5.59 16.17
CA ILE A 120 5.96 -5.21 16.19
C ILE A 120 5.07 -6.46 16.17
N LEU A 121 5.28 -7.35 15.19
CA LEU A 121 4.44 -8.55 15.03
C LEU A 121 4.52 -9.50 16.22
N ASN A 122 5.69 -9.64 16.85
CA ASN A 122 5.86 -10.53 18.00
C ASN A 122 5.37 -9.94 19.33
N SER A 123 5.17 -8.62 19.41
CA SER A 123 4.85 -7.92 20.67
C SER A 123 3.46 -7.30 20.70
N ALA A 124 2.86 -7.09 19.53
CA ALA A 124 1.53 -6.53 19.41
C ALA A 124 0.47 -7.51 19.93
N THR A 125 -0.61 -6.94 20.46
CA THR A 125 -1.82 -7.69 20.83
C THR A 125 -2.99 -7.20 19.97
N ALA A 126 -4.12 -7.89 20.03
CA ALA A 126 -5.35 -7.43 19.38
C ALA A 126 -5.80 -6.02 19.84
N ARG A 127 -5.37 -5.58 21.04
CA ARG A 127 -5.66 -4.23 21.56
C ARG A 127 -4.63 -3.18 21.19
N SER A 128 -3.56 -3.55 20.47
CA SER A 128 -2.55 -2.59 20.07
C SER A 128 -3.01 -1.70 18.89
N LEU A 129 -2.39 -0.53 18.78
CA LEU A 129 -2.47 0.34 17.61
C LEU A 129 -1.14 0.27 16.87
N ILE A 130 -1.17 -0.12 15.59
CA ILE A 130 0.02 -0.29 14.76
C ILE A 130 0.02 0.77 13.65
N LEU A 131 1.14 1.48 13.51
CA LEU A 131 1.38 2.44 12.43
C LEU A 131 2.55 1.95 11.58
N LEU A 132 2.27 1.56 10.33
CA LEU A 132 3.29 1.13 9.37
C LEU A 132 3.37 2.16 8.24
N ASP A 133 4.56 2.66 7.96
CA ASP A 133 4.80 3.63 6.88
C ASP A 133 5.89 3.08 5.95
N GLU A 134 5.48 2.78 4.71
CA GLU A 134 6.35 2.44 3.58
C GLU A 134 7.23 1.19 3.78
N ILE A 135 6.66 0.15 4.40
CA ILE A 135 7.30 -1.17 4.51
C ILE A 135 7.59 -1.74 3.11
N GLY A 136 8.76 -2.37 2.96
CA GLY A 136 9.23 -3.07 1.78
C GLY A 136 9.95 -2.19 0.76
N ARG A 137 10.26 -0.92 1.06
CA ARG A 137 10.90 -0.02 0.08
C ARG A 137 12.39 -0.31 -0.16
N GLY A 138 13.09 -0.87 0.82
CA GLY A 138 14.55 -1.09 0.77
C GLY A 138 15.02 -2.30 -0.04
N THR A 139 14.14 -2.97 -0.80
CA THR A 139 14.42 -4.22 -1.52
C THR A 139 13.80 -4.21 -2.93
N SER A 140 13.88 -5.33 -3.65
CA SER A 140 13.21 -5.50 -4.95
C SER A 140 11.71 -5.21 -4.83
N THR A 141 11.11 -4.59 -5.86
CA THR A 141 9.70 -4.17 -5.82
C THR A 141 8.75 -5.33 -5.50
N TYR A 142 8.99 -6.50 -6.10
CA TYR A 142 8.16 -7.68 -5.89
C TYR A 142 8.37 -8.32 -4.52
N ASP A 143 9.60 -8.39 -4.01
CA ASP A 143 9.84 -8.90 -2.65
C ASP A 143 9.24 -7.96 -1.61
N GLY A 144 9.42 -6.65 -1.80
CA GLY A 144 8.89 -5.61 -0.92
C GLY A 144 7.37 -5.63 -0.84
N LEU A 145 6.71 -5.71 -1.99
CA LEU A 145 5.25 -5.88 -2.08
C LEU A 145 4.81 -7.17 -1.40
N SER A 146 5.45 -8.30 -1.69
CA SER A 146 5.07 -9.62 -1.15
C SER A 146 5.17 -9.65 0.37
N ILE A 147 6.22 -9.05 0.93
CA ILE A 147 6.41 -8.95 2.39
C ILE A 147 5.36 -8.01 3.00
N ALA A 148 5.16 -6.82 2.44
CA ALA A 148 4.15 -5.87 2.93
C ALA A 148 2.74 -6.47 2.91
N TRP A 149 2.42 -7.22 1.86
CA TRP A 149 1.16 -7.95 1.71
C TRP A 149 0.99 -8.99 2.82
N ALA A 150 1.97 -9.87 2.99
CA ALA A 150 1.94 -10.91 4.02
C ALA A 150 1.83 -10.32 5.44
N ILE A 151 2.50 -9.19 5.71
CA ILE A 151 2.39 -8.48 6.98
C ILE A 151 0.97 -7.95 7.18
N ALA A 152 0.36 -7.32 6.17
CA ALA A 152 -1.02 -6.84 6.27
C ALA A 152 -2.00 -7.98 6.54
N GLU A 153 -1.85 -9.12 5.85
CA GLU A 153 -2.67 -10.31 6.07
C GLU A 153 -2.48 -10.92 7.46
N HIS A 154 -1.26 -10.93 7.98
CA HIS A 154 -0.99 -11.41 9.32
C HIS A 154 -1.64 -10.52 10.38
N ILE A 155 -1.54 -9.20 10.23
CA ILE A 155 -2.04 -8.23 11.20
C ILE A 155 -3.57 -8.19 11.23
N GLN A 156 -4.23 -8.21 10.07
CA GLN A 156 -5.69 -8.11 10.01
C GLN A 156 -6.37 -9.39 10.51
N ASP A 157 -5.75 -10.57 10.35
CA ASP A 157 -6.40 -11.83 10.69
C ASP A 157 -6.58 -11.95 12.20
N ARG A 158 -7.83 -12.07 12.65
CA ARG A 158 -8.17 -12.22 14.08
C ARG A 158 -7.63 -13.53 14.68
N ARG A 159 -7.36 -14.54 13.84
CA ARG A 159 -6.76 -15.81 14.29
C ARG A 159 -5.27 -15.66 14.60
N HIS A 160 -4.62 -14.65 14.03
CA HIS A 160 -3.22 -14.35 14.25
C HIS A 160 -3.03 -13.17 15.21
N LEU A 161 -3.51 -11.98 14.83
CA LEU A 161 -3.32 -10.75 15.62
C LEU A 161 -4.61 -9.91 15.74
N GLY A 162 -5.22 -9.52 14.63
CA GLY A 162 -6.47 -8.75 14.62
C GLY A 162 -6.37 -7.34 15.21
N ALA A 163 -5.21 -6.68 15.08
CA ALA A 163 -4.93 -5.38 15.69
C ALA A 163 -5.36 -4.18 14.81
N ARG A 164 -5.64 -3.05 15.46
CA ARG A 164 -6.00 -1.79 14.81
C ARG A 164 -4.77 -1.20 14.14
N THR A 165 -4.84 -0.97 12.83
CA THR A 165 -3.65 -0.71 12.02
C THR A 165 -3.89 0.36 10.97
N LEU A 166 -2.94 1.30 10.87
CA LEU A 166 -2.80 2.20 9.73
C LEU A 166 -1.56 1.79 8.95
N PHE A 167 -1.75 1.41 7.69
CA PHE A 167 -0.69 0.97 6.80
C PHE A 167 -0.57 1.95 5.63
N ALA A 168 0.33 2.92 5.74
CA ALA A 168 0.68 3.81 4.65
C ALA A 168 1.65 3.11 3.68
N THR A 169 1.30 3.10 2.39
CA THR A 169 2.09 2.41 1.37
C THR A 169 2.14 3.19 0.06
N HIS A 170 3.15 2.86 -0.74
CA HIS A 170 3.29 3.31 -2.12
C HIS A 170 2.90 2.22 -3.13
N TYR A 171 2.71 0.99 -2.66
CA TYR A 171 2.23 -0.12 -3.47
C TYR A 171 0.72 0.00 -3.70
N HIS A 172 0.32 0.25 -4.95
CA HIS A 172 -1.09 0.37 -5.30
C HIS A 172 -1.79 -1.00 -5.29
N GLU A 173 -1.05 -2.06 -5.59
CA GLU A 173 -1.50 -3.45 -5.61
C GLU A 173 -2.11 -3.88 -4.27
N MET A 174 -1.60 -3.32 -3.15
CA MET A 174 -2.13 -3.54 -1.80
C MET A 174 -3.62 -3.20 -1.67
N THR A 175 -4.16 -2.30 -2.50
CA THR A 175 -5.58 -1.94 -2.44
C THR A 175 -6.52 -3.10 -2.74
N GLN A 176 -6.04 -4.13 -3.45
CA GLN A 176 -6.82 -5.34 -3.74
C GLN A 176 -7.21 -6.11 -2.47
N LEU A 177 -6.48 -5.92 -1.37
CA LEU A 177 -6.73 -6.60 -0.10
C LEU A 177 -8.10 -6.30 0.53
N GLU A 178 -8.68 -5.12 0.28
CA GLU A 178 -10.05 -4.80 0.76
C GLU A 178 -11.10 -5.76 0.20
N GLY A 179 -10.92 -6.25 -1.03
CA GLY A 179 -11.81 -7.24 -1.65
C GLY A 179 -11.51 -8.69 -1.25
N LEU A 180 -10.32 -8.95 -0.69
CA LEU A 180 -9.83 -10.30 -0.39
C LEU A 180 -9.89 -10.67 1.09
N ARG A 181 -9.92 -9.68 1.99
CA ARG A 181 -9.86 -9.87 3.44
C ARG A 181 -10.84 -8.93 4.13
N GLU A 182 -11.69 -9.49 4.97
CA GLU A 182 -12.58 -8.70 5.81
C GLU A 182 -11.77 -7.82 6.78
N GLY A 183 -12.30 -6.64 7.08
CA GLY A 183 -11.69 -5.70 8.02
C GLY A 183 -10.62 -4.80 7.44
N ILE A 184 -10.26 -4.97 6.17
CA ILE A 184 -9.37 -4.05 5.45
C ILE A 184 -10.21 -2.98 4.76
N LYS A 185 -9.76 -1.72 4.83
CA LYS A 185 -10.40 -0.58 4.18
C LYS A 185 -9.39 0.27 3.44
N ASN A 186 -9.67 0.61 2.19
CA ASN A 186 -8.80 1.51 1.43
C ASN A 186 -9.14 2.97 1.69
N TYR A 187 -8.08 3.75 1.88
CA TYR A 187 -8.15 5.20 1.90
C TYR A 187 -7.01 5.77 1.05
N CYS A 188 -7.23 6.96 0.52
CA CYS A 188 -6.23 7.69 -0.23
C CYS A 188 -6.21 9.18 0.16
N VAL A 189 -5.12 9.85 -0.15
CA VAL A 189 -5.06 11.31 -0.04
C VAL A 189 -5.78 11.91 -1.25
N ALA A 190 -6.77 12.77 -1.00
CA ALA A 190 -7.51 13.47 -2.04
C ALA A 190 -6.58 14.37 -2.85
N VAL A 191 -6.71 14.23 -4.17
CA VAL A 191 -5.96 14.95 -5.18
C VAL A 191 -6.94 15.77 -6.01
N GLN A 192 -6.61 17.04 -6.27
CA GLN A 192 -7.36 17.89 -7.17
C GLN A 192 -6.47 18.29 -8.35
N GLU A 193 -6.95 18.05 -9.56
CA GLU A 193 -6.30 18.53 -10.79
C GLU A 193 -6.96 19.83 -11.22
N ARG A 194 -6.15 20.86 -11.45
CA ARG A 194 -6.61 22.16 -11.96
C ARG A 194 -5.59 22.72 -12.94
N ASP A 195 -6.02 23.03 -14.16
CA ASP A 195 -5.18 23.65 -15.19
C ASP A 195 -3.87 22.87 -15.50
N GLY A 196 -3.90 21.54 -15.36
CA GLY A 196 -2.72 20.68 -15.57
C GLY A 196 -1.72 20.67 -14.40
N GLU A 197 -2.11 21.22 -13.26
CA GLU A 197 -1.41 21.16 -11.98
C GLU A 197 -2.16 20.25 -10.99
N VAL A 198 -1.38 19.49 -10.22
CA VAL A 198 -1.90 18.55 -9.22
C VAL A 198 -1.73 19.19 -7.85
N VAL A 199 -2.84 19.36 -7.12
CA VAL A 199 -2.84 19.91 -5.76
C VAL A 199 -3.25 18.82 -4.79
N PHE A 200 -2.39 18.56 -3.80
CA PHE A 200 -2.68 17.62 -2.71
C PHE A 200 -3.47 18.34 -1.62
N LEU A 201 -4.73 17.93 -1.44
CA LEU A 201 -5.64 18.57 -0.48
C LEU A 201 -5.33 18.19 0.98
N ARG A 202 -4.43 17.21 1.20
CA ARG A 202 -4.11 16.63 2.53
C ARG A 202 -5.34 16.08 3.27
N LYS A 203 -6.46 15.88 2.55
CA LYS A 203 -7.69 15.26 3.04
C LYS A 203 -7.63 13.77 2.75
N ILE A 204 -7.90 12.94 3.75
CA ILE A 204 -7.98 11.50 3.60
C ILE A 204 -9.43 11.14 3.24
N VAL A 205 -9.61 10.37 2.17
CA VAL A 205 -10.91 9.95 1.64
C VAL A 205 -10.92 8.44 1.43
N ALA A 206 -12.10 7.82 1.51
CA ALA A 206 -12.25 6.39 1.27
C ALA A 206 -12.00 6.05 -0.21
N GLY A 207 -11.43 4.87 -0.46
CA GLY A 207 -11.04 4.37 -1.78
C GLY A 207 -9.53 4.22 -1.95
N GLY A 208 -9.12 3.48 -2.98
CA GLY A 208 -7.73 3.42 -3.42
C GLY A 208 -7.36 4.65 -4.25
N ALA A 209 -6.07 4.95 -4.38
CA ALA A 209 -5.60 5.95 -5.34
C ALA A 209 -5.61 5.35 -6.75
N ASP A 210 -6.34 5.93 -7.72
CA ASP A 210 -6.46 5.36 -9.07
C ASP A 210 -5.19 5.45 -9.94
N ARG A 211 -4.20 6.28 -9.53
CA ARG A 211 -2.98 6.57 -10.31
C ARG A 211 -1.79 6.91 -9.42
N SER A 212 -0.59 6.66 -9.95
CA SER A 212 0.67 7.11 -9.38
C SER A 212 0.99 8.54 -9.82
N TYR A 213 1.10 9.47 -8.86
CA TYR A 213 1.36 10.89 -9.14
C TYR A 213 2.86 11.27 -9.11
N GLY A 214 3.77 10.29 -9.21
CA GLY A 214 5.21 10.52 -9.08
C GLY A 214 5.78 11.56 -10.06
N ILE A 215 5.41 11.46 -11.35
CA ILE A 215 5.84 12.41 -12.38
C ILE A 215 5.25 13.82 -12.12
N HIS A 216 4.03 13.91 -11.60
CA HIS A 216 3.42 15.19 -11.24
C HIS A 216 4.14 15.87 -10.07
N VAL A 217 4.55 15.09 -9.07
CA VAL A 217 5.39 15.59 -7.96
C VAL A 217 6.74 16.09 -8.49
N ALA A 218 7.34 15.40 -9.46
CA ALA A 218 8.58 15.84 -10.09
C ALA A 218 8.40 17.17 -10.85
N LYS A 219 7.27 17.36 -11.55
CA LYS A 219 6.93 18.63 -12.20
C LYS A 219 6.80 19.77 -11.18
N LEU A 220 6.12 19.53 -10.05
CA LEU A 220 5.99 20.50 -8.96
C LEU A 220 7.34 20.84 -8.30
N ALA A 221 8.27 19.88 -8.25
CA ALA A 221 9.63 20.09 -7.76
C ALA A 221 10.50 20.93 -8.72
N GLY A 222 9.98 21.27 -9.91
CA GLY A 222 10.66 22.10 -10.89
C GLY A 222 11.65 21.34 -11.78
N LEU A 223 11.46 20.04 -11.97
CA LEU A 223 12.29 19.29 -12.94
C LEU A 223 12.08 19.84 -14.37
N PRO A 224 13.13 19.83 -15.23
CA PRO A 224 13.02 20.33 -16.59
C PRO A 224 11.93 19.63 -17.40
N ALA A 225 11.22 20.38 -18.25
CA ALA A 225 10.12 19.84 -19.06
C ALA A 225 10.54 18.63 -19.91
N SER A 226 11.74 18.65 -20.49
CA SER A 226 12.29 17.52 -21.27
C SER A 226 12.45 16.23 -20.45
N VAL A 227 12.75 16.34 -19.16
CA VAL A 227 12.84 15.19 -18.25
C VAL A 227 11.45 14.65 -17.93
N ILE A 228 10.48 15.55 -17.71
CA ILE A 228 9.08 15.18 -17.45
C ILE A 228 8.47 14.48 -18.66
N GLU A 229 8.63 15.04 -19.86
CA GLU A 229 8.16 14.43 -21.12
C GLU A 229 8.77 13.04 -21.30
N ARG A 230 10.10 12.91 -21.13
CA ARG A 230 10.76 11.61 -21.24
C ARG A 230 10.29 10.60 -20.19
N ALA A 231 10.06 11.03 -18.96
CA ALA A 231 9.55 10.17 -17.90
C ALA A 231 8.14 9.64 -18.22
N GLN A 232 7.29 10.47 -18.84
CA GLN A 232 5.94 10.06 -19.28
C GLN A 232 6.01 9.02 -20.40
N GLU A 233 6.89 9.20 -21.38
CA GLU A 233 7.12 8.20 -22.43
C GLU A 233 7.58 6.85 -21.87
N VAL A 234 8.55 6.86 -20.94
CA VAL A 234 9.06 5.63 -20.33
C VAL A 234 7.98 4.93 -19.51
N LEU A 235 7.18 5.69 -18.74
CA LEU A 235 6.08 5.11 -17.97
C LEU A 235 5.06 4.42 -18.88
N ALA A 236 4.67 5.07 -19.99
CA ALA A 236 3.74 4.48 -20.95
C ALA A 236 4.26 3.17 -21.57
N GLN A 237 5.59 3.06 -21.80
CA GLN A 237 6.21 1.83 -22.29
C GLN A 237 6.20 0.70 -21.24
N LEU A 238 6.44 1.03 -19.97
CA LEU A 238 6.42 0.06 -18.88
C LEU A 238 5.00 -0.48 -18.63
N GLU A 239 3.99 0.41 -18.59
CA GLU A 239 2.59 0.01 -18.40
C GLU A 239 2.08 -0.90 -19.53
N GLN A 240 2.52 -0.66 -20.78
CA GLN A 240 2.21 -1.54 -21.91
C GLN A 240 2.85 -2.92 -21.76
N THR A 241 4.10 -2.97 -21.28
CA THR A 241 4.84 -4.23 -21.10
C THR A 241 4.22 -5.07 -19.98
N ASP A 242 3.81 -4.46 -18.87
CA ASP A 242 3.15 -5.17 -17.78
C ASP A 242 1.80 -5.74 -18.23
N SER A 243 1.02 -5.01 -19.04
CA SER A 243 -0.27 -5.50 -19.58
C SER A 243 -0.15 -6.74 -20.48
N THR A 244 1.01 -6.94 -21.13
CA THR A 244 1.28 -8.13 -21.96
C THR A 244 1.88 -9.31 -21.17
N THR A 245 2.32 -9.10 -19.93
CA THR A 245 3.09 -10.10 -19.17
C THR A 245 2.47 -10.49 -17.83
N SER A 246 1.36 -9.87 -17.40
CA SER A 246 0.73 -10.16 -16.10
C SER A 246 -0.57 -10.98 -16.23
N THR A 247 -0.44 -12.31 -16.13
CA THR A 247 -1.41 -13.10 -15.37
C THR A 247 -0.71 -14.28 -14.68
N PRO A 248 -0.16 -14.10 -13.48
CA PRO A 248 0.03 -15.21 -12.56
C PRO A 248 -1.29 -15.43 -11.83
N ALA A 249 -2.06 -16.43 -12.25
CA ALA A 249 -3.18 -16.92 -11.47
C ALA A 249 -2.64 -17.61 -10.20
N LEU A 250 -2.89 -17.01 -9.03
CA LEU A 250 -2.82 -17.71 -7.74
C LEU A 250 -4.15 -18.47 -7.51
N PRO A 251 -4.12 -19.64 -6.85
CA PRO A 251 -5.15 -20.64 -6.99
C PRO A 251 -6.43 -20.24 -6.26
N SER A 252 -7.47 -19.90 -7.01
CA SER A 252 -8.83 -19.86 -6.50
C SER A 252 -9.37 -21.29 -6.42
N GLU A 253 -9.76 -21.75 -5.23
CA GLU A 253 -10.69 -22.86 -5.10
C GLU A 253 -11.99 -22.50 -5.83
N GLN A 254 -12.23 -23.13 -6.99
CA GLN A 254 -13.52 -23.06 -7.68
C GLN A 254 -14.04 -24.47 -7.94
N LYS A 255 -15.25 -24.74 -7.45
CA LYS A 255 -16.13 -25.75 -8.03
C LYS A 255 -16.77 -25.18 -9.31
N PRO A 256 -17.03 -26.04 -10.31
CA PRO A 256 -17.00 -25.64 -11.70
C PRO A 256 -18.35 -25.15 -12.24
N THR A 257 -18.32 -24.18 -13.14
CA THR A 257 -19.38 -23.97 -14.13
C THR A 257 -18.74 -23.90 -15.51
N GLN A 258 -19.24 -24.76 -16.40
CA GLN A 258 -18.71 -25.03 -17.73
C GLN A 258 -18.89 -23.82 -18.67
N ALA A 259 -17.78 -23.28 -19.15
CA ALA A 259 -17.70 -22.57 -20.42
C ALA A 259 -16.37 -22.97 -21.07
N SER A 260 -16.45 -23.60 -22.24
CA SER A 260 -15.32 -24.20 -22.95
C SER A 260 -14.27 -23.15 -23.34
N LEU A 261 -13.08 -23.23 -22.74
CA LEU A 261 -11.89 -22.49 -23.15
C LEU A 261 -11.31 -23.11 -24.43
N PRO A 262 -10.76 -22.29 -25.36
CA PRO A 262 -10.09 -22.81 -26.56
C PRO A 262 -8.90 -23.69 -26.15
N HIS A 263 -8.83 -24.89 -26.71
CA HIS A 263 -7.72 -25.80 -26.45
C HIS A 263 -6.41 -25.17 -26.95
N PRO A 264 -5.33 -25.20 -26.14
CA PRO A 264 -4.03 -24.72 -26.60
C PRO A 264 -3.61 -25.51 -27.84
N HIS A 265 -3.12 -24.79 -28.85
CA HIS A 265 -2.71 -25.40 -30.11
C HIS A 265 -1.61 -26.45 -29.85
N PRO A 266 -1.69 -27.67 -30.41
CA PRO A 266 -0.78 -28.78 -30.07
C PRO A 266 0.71 -28.47 -30.29
N ILE A 267 1.01 -27.44 -31.09
CA ILE A 267 2.38 -26.92 -31.30
C ILE A 267 2.97 -26.30 -30.02
N VAL A 268 2.15 -25.69 -29.16
CA VAL A 268 2.61 -25.00 -27.94
C VAL A 268 3.15 -26.00 -26.92
N ASP A 269 2.50 -27.14 -26.77
CA ASP A 269 2.95 -28.21 -25.87
C ASP A 269 4.22 -28.89 -26.40
N GLU A 270 4.36 -29.01 -27.73
CA GLU A 270 5.55 -29.59 -28.35
C GLU A 270 6.78 -28.68 -28.17
N VAL A 271 6.63 -27.36 -28.35
CA VAL A 271 7.73 -26.39 -28.13
C VAL A 271 8.22 -26.42 -26.68
N ARG A 272 7.32 -26.60 -25.71
CA ARG A 272 7.69 -26.71 -24.29
C ARG A 272 8.51 -27.95 -23.96
N GLN A 273 8.45 -28.99 -24.80
CA GLN A 273 9.16 -30.24 -24.59
C GLN A 273 10.50 -30.32 -25.35
N ILE A 274 10.84 -29.32 -26.17
CA ILE A 274 12.12 -29.29 -26.88
C ILE A 274 13.23 -28.87 -25.92
N ASP A 275 14.18 -29.77 -25.70
CA ASP A 275 15.42 -29.45 -25.00
C ASP A 275 16.47 -28.91 -25.95
N LEU A 276 16.56 -27.57 -26.02
CA LEU A 276 17.49 -26.86 -26.89
C LEU A 276 18.96 -27.12 -26.56
N PHE A 277 19.28 -27.57 -25.34
CA PHE A 277 20.66 -27.75 -24.90
C PHE A 277 21.25 -29.12 -25.26
N SER A 278 20.41 -30.07 -25.71
CA SER A 278 20.84 -31.40 -26.14
C SER A 278 20.80 -31.62 -27.65
N MET A 279 20.39 -30.61 -28.43
CA MET A 279 20.29 -30.70 -29.90
C MET A 279 21.46 -30.03 -30.62
N THR A 280 21.83 -30.54 -31.79
CA THR A 280 22.80 -29.86 -32.65
C THR A 280 22.17 -28.62 -33.30
N PRO A 281 22.96 -27.58 -33.65
CA PRO A 281 22.42 -26.39 -34.30
C PRO A 281 21.64 -26.67 -35.60
N LEU A 282 22.03 -27.73 -36.34
CA LEU A 282 21.34 -28.14 -37.54
C LEU A 282 19.98 -28.81 -37.23
N ASP A 283 19.91 -29.62 -36.18
CA ASP A 283 18.65 -30.25 -35.75
C ASP A 283 17.65 -29.22 -35.21
N ALA A 284 18.14 -28.20 -34.50
CA ALA A 284 17.32 -27.09 -34.03
C ALA A 284 16.70 -26.29 -35.19
N LEU A 285 17.50 -25.98 -36.23
CA LEU A 285 17.02 -25.31 -37.44
C LEU A 285 16.00 -26.17 -38.21
N ASN A 286 16.25 -27.46 -38.35
CA ASN A 286 15.31 -28.38 -39.00
C ASN A 286 13.99 -28.49 -38.21
N ARG A 287 14.04 -28.51 -36.88
CA ARG A 287 12.84 -28.57 -36.04
C ARG A 287 12.03 -27.28 -36.10
N LEU A 288 12.69 -26.12 -36.12
CA LEU A 288 12.04 -24.82 -36.31
C LEU A 288 11.35 -24.73 -37.68
N ALA A 289 11.99 -25.23 -38.74
CA ALA A 289 11.39 -25.25 -40.09
C ALA A 289 10.15 -26.15 -40.16
N ASP A 290 10.13 -27.28 -39.45
CA ASP A 290 8.97 -28.18 -39.36
C ASP A 290 7.79 -27.53 -38.59
N LEU A 291 8.08 -26.90 -37.45
CA LEU A 291 7.09 -26.17 -36.66
C LEU A 291 6.49 -25.00 -37.47
N GLN A 292 7.30 -24.29 -38.25
CA GLN A 292 6.85 -23.19 -39.09
C GLN A 292 5.90 -23.66 -40.21
N ARG A 293 6.16 -24.80 -40.85
CA ARG A 293 5.23 -25.37 -41.84
C ARG A 293 3.91 -25.77 -41.20
N ARG A 294 3.97 -26.47 -40.07
CA ARG A 294 2.76 -26.97 -39.38
C ARG A 294 1.89 -25.84 -38.83
N ALA A 295 2.51 -24.74 -38.40
CA ALA A 295 1.80 -23.53 -37.99
C ALA A 295 1.10 -22.83 -39.17
N ALA A 296 1.70 -22.85 -40.37
CA ALA A 296 1.08 -22.29 -41.57
C ALA A 296 -0.10 -23.14 -42.11
N ASP A 297 -0.05 -24.47 -41.93
CA ASP A 297 -1.11 -25.39 -42.36
C ASP A 297 -2.32 -25.43 -41.39
N SER A 298 -2.21 -24.88 -40.19
CA SER A 298 -3.27 -24.89 -39.16
C SER A 298 -4.16 -23.64 -39.16
N ASP A 299 -3.85 -22.64 -39.98
CA ASP A 299 -4.63 -21.41 -40.19
C ASP A 299 -5.61 -21.49 -41.39
N THR A 300 -5.86 -22.69 -41.94
CA THR A 300 -6.91 -22.99 -42.95
C THR A 300 -7.91 -24.02 -42.42
#